data_AF-A0A1A8N3N3-F1
#
_entry.id   AF-A0A1A8N3N3-F1
#
_cell.length_a   1.000
_cell.length_b   1.000
_cell.length_c   1.000
_cell.angle_alpha   90.00
_cell.angle_beta   90.00
_cell.angle_gamma   90.00
#
_symmetry.space_group_name_H-M   'P 1'
#
loop_
_entity.id
_entity.type
_entity.pdbx_description
1 polymer ?
#
loop_
_entity_poly.entity_id
_entity_poly.type
_entity_poly.pdbx_seq_one_letter_code
_entity_poly.pdbx_strand_id
1 'polypeptide(L)' 'QNKYGEEGYIPSNYITGEKTGSLKQNVWYRKSVNRNNAEELLKKEDKEGAFIVRDSSVSGKYTVSLYSKTAAGEKGYII' A
#
# COMPACT_ATOMS: atom_id res chain seq x y z
N GLN A 1 20.25 -9.09 -13.58
CA GLN A 1 21.28 -8.04 -13.46
C GLN A 1 20.65 -6.80 -12.85
N ASN A 2 21.19 -6.26 -11.75
CA ASN A 2 20.72 -5.00 -11.15
C ASN A 2 21.29 -3.79 -11.92
N LYS A 3 20.93 -2.55 -11.53
CA LYS A 3 21.42 -1.31 -12.14
C LYS A 3 22.95 -1.07 -12.02
N TYR A 4 23.65 -1.89 -11.25
CA TYR A 4 25.10 -1.84 -11.05
C TYR A 4 25.82 -2.99 -11.75
N GLY A 5 25.12 -3.77 -12.59
CA GLY A 5 25.71 -4.86 -13.37
C GLY A 5 25.83 -6.18 -12.61
N GLU A 6 25.33 -6.27 -11.38
CA GLU A 6 25.46 -7.46 -10.54
C GLU A 6 24.32 -8.46 -10.80
N GLU A 7 24.65 -9.74 -10.87
CA GLU A 7 23.69 -10.83 -11.07
C GLU A 7 23.45 -11.58 -9.75
N GLY A 8 22.18 -11.83 -9.45
CA GLY A 8 21.77 -12.53 -8.24
C GLY A 8 20.31 -12.92 -8.32
N TYR A 9 19.92 -13.90 -7.51
CA TYR A 9 18.54 -14.34 -7.41
C TYR A 9 17.76 -13.35 -6.54
N ILE A 10 16.76 -12.69 -7.12
CA ILE A 10 15.78 -11.92 -6.36
C ILE A 10 14.49 -12.73 -6.25
N PRO A 11 13.84 -12.77 -5.07
CA PRO A 11 12.56 -13.47 -4.94
C PRO A 11 11.52 -12.84 -5.87
N SER A 12 10.82 -13.66 -6.66
CA SER A 12 9.86 -13.21 -7.68
C SER A 12 8.77 -12.28 -7.13
N ASN A 13 8.47 -12.35 -5.83
CA ASN A 13 7.54 -11.44 -5.14
C ASN A 13 7.99 -9.97 -5.13
N TYR A 14 9.27 -9.69 -5.40
CA TYR A 14 9.83 -8.33 -5.48
C TYR A 14 9.92 -7.82 -6.94
N ILE A 15 9.58 -8.64 -7.93
CA ILE A 15 9.53 -8.24 -9.34
C ILE A 15 8.06 -8.07 -9.74
N THR A 16 7.62 -6.83 -9.88
CA THR A 16 6.35 -6.55 -10.58
C THR A 16 6.64 -6.46 -12.06
N GLY A 17 6.30 -7.54 -12.79
CA GLY A 17 6.56 -7.67 -14.23
C GLY A 17 6.22 -6.40 -15.01
N GLU A 18 7.12 -6.05 -15.94
CA GLU A 18 7.22 -4.80 -16.72
C GLU A 18 5.91 -4.34 -17.35
N LYS A 19 4.99 -3.79 -16.56
CA LYS A 19 3.90 -2.95 -17.03
C LYS A 19 4.15 -1.58 -16.46
N THR A 20 4.97 -0.81 -17.16
CA THR A 20 5.16 0.62 -16.93
C THR A 20 3.79 1.28 -16.76
N GLY A 21 3.54 1.84 -15.57
CA GLY A 21 2.25 2.46 -15.24
C GLY A 21 1.19 1.53 -14.64
N SER A 22 1.53 0.27 -14.30
CA SER A 22 0.61 -0.58 -13.56
C SER A 22 0.52 -0.14 -12.11
N LEU A 23 -0.70 0.06 -11.60
CA LEU A 23 -0.98 0.37 -10.19
C LEU A 23 -0.20 -0.54 -9.23
N LYS A 24 0.01 -1.82 -9.62
CA LYS A 24 0.78 -2.86 -8.90
C LYS A 24 2.25 -2.53 -8.63
N GLN A 25 2.87 -1.63 -9.38
CA GLN A 25 4.26 -1.24 -9.19
C GLN A 25 4.42 -0.24 -8.03
N ASN A 26 3.33 0.44 -7.65
CA ASN A 26 3.37 1.41 -6.58
C ASN A 26 3.35 0.71 -5.23
N VAL A 27 4.32 1.04 -4.38
CA VAL A 27 4.43 0.52 -3.01
C VAL A 27 3.20 0.82 -2.14
N TRP A 28 2.46 1.88 -2.48
CA TRP A 28 1.23 2.31 -1.81
C TRP A 28 -0.02 1.58 -2.31
N TYR A 29 0.04 0.79 -3.39
CA TYR A 29 -1.09 0.03 -3.89
C TYR A 29 -0.99 -1.44 -3.47
N ARG A 30 -2.02 -1.93 -2.78
CA ARG A 30 -2.14 -3.34 -2.41
C ARG A 30 -3.48 -3.91 -2.85
N LYS A 31 -3.43 -4.73 -3.90
CA LYS A 31 -4.60 -5.39 -4.48
C LYS A 31 -5.38 -6.27 -3.48
N SER A 32 -4.68 -7.06 -2.66
CA SER A 32 -5.30 -8.06 -1.76
C SER A 32 -5.50 -7.58 -0.32
N VAL A 33 -5.33 -6.30 -0.03
CA VAL A 33 -5.56 -5.78 1.33
C VAL A 33 -7.02 -5.39 1.47
N ASN A 34 -7.74 -6.06 2.38
CA ASN A 34 -9.10 -5.70 2.76
C ASN A 34 -9.09 -4.46 3.69
N ARG A 35 -10.28 -3.95 4.03
CA ARG A 35 -10.42 -2.77 4.92
C ARG A 35 -9.69 -2.98 6.25
N ASN A 36 -9.95 -4.08 6.94
CA ASN A 36 -9.41 -4.33 8.28
C ASN A 36 -7.87 -4.38 8.27
N ASN A 37 -7.29 -5.08 7.29
CA ASN A 37 -5.86 -5.18 7.12
C ASN A 37 -5.24 -3.81 6.78
N ALA A 38 -5.92 -2.97 5.99
CA ALA A 38 -5.47 -1.61 5.73
C ALA A 38 -5.45 -0.78 7.02
N GLU A 39 -6.51 -0.87 7.82
CA GLU A 39 -6.59 -0.16 9.09
C GLU A 39 -5.49 -0.58 10.06
N GLU A 40 -5.22 -1.88 10.20
CA GLU A 40 -4.15 -2.38 11.06
C GLU A 40 -2.76 -1.93 10.59
N LEU A 41 -2.48 -2.01 9.28
CA LEU A 41 -1.20 -1.56 8.72
C LEU A 41 -0.97 -0.06 8.96
N LEU A 42 -2.00 0.75 8.71
CA LEU A 42 -1.93 2.20 8.85
C LEU A 42 -1.86 2.64 10.32
N LYS A 43 -2.60 1.98 11.22
CA LYS A 43 -2.50 2.18 12.67
C LYS A 43 -1.13 1.76 13.20
N LYS A 44 -0.53 0.70 12.65
CA LYS A 44 0.83 0.26 13.03
C LYS A 44 1.90 1.22 12.55
N GLU A 45 1.73 1.82 11.37
CA GLU A 45 2.63 2.86 10.86
C GLU A 45 2.54 4.14 11.70
N ASP A 46 1.38 4.41 12.31
CA ASP A 46 1.10 5.56 13.19
C ASP A 46 1.64 6.89 12.64
N LYS A 47 1.44 7.12 11.33
CA LYS A 47 1.98 8.28 10.63
C LYS A 47 0.89 9.10 9.99
N GLU A 48 0.79 10.38 10.38
CA GLU A 48 -0.21 11.30 9.81
C GLU A 48 -0.13 11.33 8.28
N GLY A 49 -1.28 11.22 7.62
CA GLY A 49 -1.35 11.22 6.17
C GLY A 49 -0.87 9.92 5.51
N ALA A 50 -0.56 8.87 6.28
CA ALA A 50 -0.29 7.55 5.71
C ALA A 50 -1.53 7.04 4.98
N PHE A 51 -1.35 6.54 3.76
CA PHE A 51 -2.44 6.06 2.94
C PHE A 51 -2.08 4.78 2.21
N ILE A 52 -3.12 4.03 1.85
CA ILE A 52 -2.98 2.85 0.99
C ILE A 52 -4.14 2.81 0.00
N VAL A 53 -3.85 2.46 -1.24
CA VAL A 53 -4.87 2.25 -2.27
C VAL A 53 -5.09 0.74 -2.42
N ARG A 54 -6.35 0.32 -2.37
CA ARG A 54 -6.76 -1.09 -2.45
C ARG A 54 -7.95 -1.25 -3.39
N ASP A 55 -8.19 -2.50 -3.80
CA ASP A 55 -9.40 -2.83 -4.52
C ASP A 55 -10.60 -2.63 -3.58
N SER A 56 -11.67 -2.02 -4.10
CA SER A 56 -12.93 -1.95 -3.38
C SER A 56 -13.58 -3.32 -3.35
N SER A 57 -14.43 -3.58 -2.36
CA SER A 57 -15.31 -4.75 -2.37
C SER A 57 -16.30 -4.70 -3.55
N VAL A 58 -16.47 -3.52 -4.15
CA VAL A 58 -17.23 -3.32 -5.40
C VAL A 58 -16.30 -3.51 -6.60
N SER A 59 -16.66 -4.45 -7.47
CA SER A 59 -15.90 -4.72 -8.70
C SER A 59 -15.68 -3.47 -9.55
N GLY A 60 -14.45 -3.29 -10.04
CA GLY A 60 -14.07 -2.16 -10.90
C GLY A 60 -13.86 -0.82 -10.17
N LYS A 61 -13.97 -0.78 -8.84
CA LYS A 61 -13.69 0.42 -8.03
C LYS A 61 -12.45 0.23 -7.17
N TYR A 62 -11.78 1.34 -6.88
CA TYR A 62 -10.68 1.41 -5.92
C TYR A 62 -11.12 2.19 -4.68
N THR A 63 -10.47 1.91 -3.56
CA THR A 63 -10.68 2.63 -2.31
C THR A 63 -9.33 3.06 -1.77
N VAL A 64 -9.25 4.31 -1.34
CA VAL A 64 -8.12 4.83 -0.60
C VAL A 64 -8.48 4.74 0.88
N SER A 65 -7.60 4.17 1.69
CA SER A 65 -7.70 4.22 3.14
C SER A 65 -6.63 5.16 3.65
N LEU A 66 -7.03 6.19 4.39
CA LEU A 66 -6.16 7.26 4.89
C LEU A 66 -6.18 7.28 6.42
N TYR A 67 -5.00 7.36 7.02
CA TYR A 67 -4.83 7.55 8.45
C TYR A 67 -4.73 9.03 8.80
N SER A 68 -5.56 9.44 9.75
CA SER A 68 -5.50 10.78 10.32
C SER A 68 -5.59 10.73 11.85
N LYS A 69 -4.63 11.39 12.48
CA LYS A 69 -4.54 11.69 13.91
C LYS A 69 -5.28 12.98 14.14
N THR A 70 -6.22 12.96 15.08
CA THR A 70 -6.82 14.20 15.57
C THR A 70 -5.79 14.96 16.40
N ALA A 71 -5.86 16.29 16.38
CA ALA A 71 -4.92 17.18 17.08
C ALA A 71 -4.85 16.95 18.61
N ALA A 72 -5.75 16.14 19.17
CA ALA A 72 -5.88 15.87 20.59
C ALA A 72 -5.23 14.55 21.04
N GLY A 73 -4.17 14.05 20.40
CA GLY A 73 -3.43 12.87 20.89
C GLY A 73 -4.26 11.58 21.04
N GLU A 74 -5.47 11.56 20.51
CA GLU A 74 -6.39 10.43 20.56
C GLU A 74 -6.26 9.59 19.29
N LYS A 75 -6.58 8.30 19.45
CA LYS A 75 -6.50 7.23 18.45
C LYS A 75 -6.81 7.75 17.05
N GLY A 76 -5.84 7.63 16.13
CA GLY A 76 -6.07 8.00 14.74
C GLY A 76 -7.18 7.17 14.10
N TYR A 77 -8.00 7.83 13.29
CA TYR A 77 -9.11 7.22 12.58
C TYR A 77 -8.69 6.90 11.14
N ILE A 78 -9.30 5.86 10.58
CA ILE A 78 -9.10 5.47 9.19
C ILE A 78 -10.38 5.79 8.44
N ILE A 79 -10.27 6.62 7.41
CA ILE A 79 -11.34 6.99 6.48
C ILE A 79 -11.17 6.30 5.14
#